data_AF-A0AAI9TPA8-F1
#
_entry.id   AF-A0AAI9TPA8-F1
#
_cell.length_a   1.000
_cell.length_b   1.000
_cell.length_c   1.000
_cell.angle_alpha   90.00
_cell.angle_beta   90.00
_cell.angle_gamma   90.00
#
_symmetry.space_group_name_H-M   'P 1'
#
loop_
_entity.id
_entity.type
_entity.pdbx_description
1 polymer ?
#
loop_
_entity_poly.entity_id
_entity_poly.type
_entity_poly.pdbx_seq_one_letter_code
_entity_poly.pdbx_strand_id
1 'polypeptide(L)'
;MEEQGERESQRLWHNTVQALLSRNHEAATDEKTKIEDRQRDEAAKRADEGVEWHPRLFRPIQGGPGGPDEGEEDLDWIINAQIDMHDSQVATKQILSIAPILQGSQTKTDATQSTVERTDTQTSEVEKFVDAEETS
;
A
#
# COMPACT_ATOMS: atom_id res chain seq x y z
N MET A 1 -3.91 -17.99 4.46
CA MET A 1 -4.05 -16.85 5.39
C MET A 1 -2.83 -16.67 6.26
N GLU A 2 -2.20 -17.75 6.75
CA GLU A 2 -1.02 -17.67 7.63
C GLU A 2 0.14 -16.84 7.05
N GLU A 3 0.36 -16.91 5.74
CA GLU A 3 1.43 -16.16 5.04
C GLU A 3 1.05 -14.72 4.66
N GLN A 4 -0.22 -14.32 4.78
CA GLN A 4 -0.68 -12.97 4.39
C GLN A 4 -0.43 -11.95 5.50
N GLY A 5 -0.07 -10.72 5.14
CA GLY A 5 0.02 -9.60 6.06
C GLY A 5 -1.33 -9.21 6.68
N GLU A 6 -1.31 -8.53 7.82
CA GLU A 6 -2.53 -8.16 8.57
C GLU A 6 -3.48 -7.24 7.80
N ARG A 7 -2.94 -6.43 6.87
CA ARG A 7 -3.70 -5.51 6.04
C ARG A 7 -4.04 -6.06 4.66
N GLU A 8 -3.68 -7.31 4.35
CA GLU A 8 -4.13 -7.96 3.12
C GLU A 8 -5.62 -8.32 3.19
N SER A 9 -6.36 -8.01 2.13
CA SER A 9 -7.83 -8.01 2.13
C SER A 9 -8.46 -9.29 2.68
N GLN A 10 -7.97 -10.47 2.28
CA GLN A 10 -8.57 -11.72 2.74
C GLN A 10 -8.36 -11.96 4.24
N ARG A 11 -7.18 -11.63 4.78
CA ARG A 11 -6.89 -11.74 6.23
C ARG A 11 -7.63 -10.65 7.01
N LEU A 12 -7.57 -9.42 6.54
CA LEU A 12 -8.22 -8.27 7.17
C LEU A 12 -9.74 -8.47 7.32
N TRP A 13 -10.40 -8.91 6.25
CA TRP A 13 -11.86 -9.08 6.21
C TRP A 13 -12.33 -10.49 6.58
N HIS A 14 -11.43 -11.38 7.06
CA HIS A 14 -11.75 -12.78 7.28
C HIS A 14 -12.99 -12.97 8.16
N ASN A 15 -13.02 -12.36 9.34
CA ASN A 15 -14.11 -12.53 10.31
C ASN A 15 -15.44 -12.01 9.76
N THR A 16 -15.43 -10.83 9.12
CA THR A 16 -16.60 -10.25 8.46
C THR A 16 -17.16 -11.21 7.41
N VAL A 17 -16.30 -11.79 6.57
CA VAL A 17 -16.72 -12.75 5.53
C VAL A 17 -17.23 -14.04 6.15
N GLN A 18 -16.60 -14.58 7.20
CA GLN A 18 -17.10 -15.77 7.91
C GLN A 18 -18.49 -15.54 8.51
N ALA A 19 -18.71 -14.38 9.12
CA ALA A 19 -20.01 -14.01 9.67
C ALA A 19 -21.08 -13.92 8.56
N LEU A 20 -20.76 -13.30 7.42
CA LEU A 20 -21.65 -13.26 6.25
C LEU A 20 -21.97 -14.66 5.71
N LEU A 21 -20.98 -15.55 5.61
CA LEU A 21 -21.18 -16.93 5.15
C LEU A 21 -22.10 -17.71 6.10
N SER A 22 -21.99 -17.45 7.41
CA SER A 22 -22.88 -18.02 8.43
C SER A 22 -24.26 -17.35 8.51
N ARG A 23 -24.53 -16.33 7.68
CA ARG A 23 -25.73 -15.48 7.71
C ARG A 23 -25.96 -14.76 9.04
N ASN A 24 -24.89 -14.53 9.80
CA ASN A 24 -24.92 -13.75 11.02
C ASN A 24 -24.60 -12.28 10.69
N HIS A 25 -25.63 -11.52 10.33
CA HIS A 25 -25.47 -10.12 9.95
C HIS A 25 -25.04 -9.22 11.11
N GLU A 26 -25.44 -9.54 12.35
CA GLU A 26 -25.02 -8.79 13.55
C GLU A 26 -23.50 -8.89 13.73
N ALA A 27 -22.97 -10.11 13.76
CA ALA A 27 -21.53 -10.32 13.85
C ALA A 27 -20.76 -9.73 12.65
N ALA A 28 -21.33 -9.78 11.44
CA ALA A 28 -20.70 -9.18 10.26
C ALA A 28 -20.60 -7.66 10.38
N THR A 29 -21.64 -7.01 10.89
CA THR A 29 -21.64 -5.57 11.15
C THR A 29 -20.62 -5.23 12.23
N ASP A 30 -20.58 -5.97 13.34
CA ASP A 30 -19.61 -5.73 14.43
C ASP A 30 -18.16 -5.83 13.95
N GLU A 31 -17.82 -6.87 13.18
CA GLU A 31 -16.46 -7.05 12.65
C GLU A 31 -16.09 -5.99 11.61
N LYS A 32 -17.04 -5.59 10.75
CA LYS A 32 -16.86 -4.46 9.82
C LYS A 32 -16.60 -3.15 10.57
N THR A 33 -17.39 -2.86 11.61
CA THR A 33 -17.26 -1.64 12.41
C THR A 33 -15.88 -1.57 13.08
N LYS A 34 -15.38 -2.68 13.64
CA LYS A 34 -14.02 -2.73 14.23
C LYS A 34 -12.93 -2.32 13.24
N ILE A 35 -13.02 -2.79 12.00
CA ILE A 35 -12.05 -2.45 10.95
C ILE A 35 -12.15 -0.96 10.59
N GLU A 36 -13.37 -0.45 10.38
CA GLU A 36 -13.59 0.94 9.98
C GLU A 36 -13.22 1.94 11.08
N ASP A 37 -13.51 1.63 12.34
CA ASP A 37 -13.15 2.48 13.47
C ASP A 37 -11.63 2.54 13.66
N ARG A 38 -10.92 1.40 13.51
CA ARG A 38 -9.45 1.42 13.52
C ARG A 38 -8.89 2.31 12.41
N GLN A 39 -9.42 2.21 11.18
CA GLN A 39 -8.97 3.06 10.08
C GLN A 39 -9.27 4.55 10.33
N ARG A 40 -10.38 4.87 10.99
CA ARG A 40 -10.75 6.23 11.36
C ARG A 40 -9.81 6.81 12.41
N ASP A 41 -9.48 6.04 13.44
CA ASP A 41 -8.55 6.44 14.50
C ASP A 41 -7.14 6.66 13.93
N GLU A 42 -6.68 5.78 13.04
CA GLU A 42 -5.39 5.96 12.37
C GLU A 42 -5.38 7.20 11.47
N ALA A 43 -6.48 7.49 10.76
CA ALA A 43 -6.59 8.69 9.93
C ALA A 43 -6.57 9.97 10.77
N ALA A 44 -7.27 9.97 11.91
CA ALA A 44 -7.23 11.08 12.87
C ALA A 44 -5.82 11.27 13.43
N LYS A 45 -5.14 10.19 13.83
CA LYS A 45 -3.75 10.23 14.32
C LYS A 45 -2.80 10.84 13.27
N ARG A 46 -2.89 10.41 12.00
CA ARG A 46 -2.07 10.98 10.92
C ARG A 46 -2.33 12.48 10.74
N ALA A 47 -3.59 12.90 10.77
CA ALA A 47 -3.95 14.31 10.67
C ALA A 47 -3.41 15.13 11.85
N ASP A 48 -3.52 14.61 13.07
CA ASP A 48 -2.99 15.25 14.29
C ASP A 48 -1.46 15.36 14.27
N GLU A 49 -0.78 14.37 13.69
CA GLU A 49 0.69 14.33 13.53
C GLU A 49 1.17 15.12 12.30
N GLY A 50 0.26 15.65 11.47
CA GLY A 50 0.60 16.35 10.23
C GLY A 50 1.24 15.45 9.17
N VAL A 51 0.95 14.15 9.21
CA VAL A 51 1.54 13.13 8.35
C VAL A 51 0.61 12.85 7.17
N GLU A 52 1.12 12.97 5.95
CA GLU A 52 0.36 12.62 4.75
C GLU A 52 0.39 11.11 4.48
N TRP A 53 -0.77 10.57 4.10
CA TRP A 53 -0.92 9.15 3.74
C TRP A 53 -0.42 8.88 2.32
N HIS A 54 0.38 7.83 2.16
CA HIS A 54 0.89 7.39 0.86
C HIS A 54 0.62 5.90 0.61
N PRO A 55 0.22 5.50 -0.62
CA PRO A 55 0.10 4.10 -0.97
C PRO A 55 1.46 3.38 -0.95
N ARG A 56 1.52 2.19 -0.35
CA ARG A 56 2.76 1.39 -0.27
C ARG A 56 3.28 0.93 -1.64
N LEU A 57 2.37 0.51 -2.52
CA LEU A 57 2.73 -0.16 -3.78
C LEU A 57 2.66 0.76 -5.01
N PHE A 58 2.10 1.95 -4.87
CA PHE A 58 1.84 2.85 -5.97
C PHE A 58 2.39 4.25 -5.69
N ARG A 59 2.78 4.95 -6.73
CA ARG A 59 3.19 6.35 -6.70
C ARG A 59 2.31 7.18 -7.63
N PRO A 60 2.14 8.49 -7.40
CA PRO A 60 1.45 9.36 -8.33
C PRO A 60 2.16 9.34 -9.69
N ILE A 61 1.40 9.56 -10.76
CA ILE A 61 2.00 9.70 -12.09
C ILE A 61 2.85 10.96 -12.18
N GLN A 62 3.88 10.90 -13.02
CA GLN A 62 4.71 12.01 -13.44
C GLN A 62 4.61 12.13 -14.96
N GLY A 63 3.41 12.48 -15.42
CA GLY A 63 3.09 12.64 -16.84
C GLY A 63 3.57 13.96 -17.44
N GLY A 64 3.27 14.17 -18.72
CA GLY A 64 3.69 15.33 -19.51
C GLY A 64 4.95 15.10 -20.36
N PRO A 65 5.23 15.99 -21.33
CA PRO A 65 6.28 15.75 -22.32
C PRO A 65 7.67 15.54 -21.70
N GLY A 66 8.29 14.39 -21.97
CA GLY A 66 9.59 13.99 -21.45
C GLY A 66 9.59 13.45 -20.01
N GLY A 67 8.41 13.27 -19.40
CA GLY A 67 8.26 12.63 -18.08
C GLY A 67 8.44 11.10 -18.14
N PRO A 68 8.74 10.45 -17.00
CA PRO A 68 8.87 8.99 -16.96
C PRO A 68 7.56 8.25 -17.25
N ASP A 69 6.42 8.93 -17.09
CA ASP A 69 5.07 8.38 -17.34
C ASP A 69 4.35 9.16 -18.47
N GLU A 70 5.10 9.75 -19.41
CA GLU A 70 4.52 10.42 -20.60
C GLU A 70 3.60 9.45 -21.37
N GLY A 71 2.37 9.87 -21.63
CA GLY A 71 1.35 9.06 -22.30
C GLY A 71 0.43 8.26 -21.36
N GLU A 72 0.69 8.27 -20.05
CA GLU A 72 -0.12 7.61 -19.02
C GLU A 72 -0.91 8.62 -18.17
N GLU A 73 -1.19 9.81 -18.71
CA GLU A 73 -1.84 10.91 -17.99
C GLU A 73 -3.29 10.63 -17.54
N ASP A 74 -3.92 9.59 -18.09
CA ASP A 74 -5.26 9.14 -17.70
C ASP A 74 -5.27 8.33 -16.38
N LEU A 75 -4.09 8.01 -15.83
CA LEU A 75 -3.95 7.29 -14.57
C LEU A 75 -3.58 8.25 -13.44
N ASP A 76 -4.19 8.06 -12.27
CA ASP A 76 -3.77 8.81 -11.06
C ASP A 76 -2.50 8.22 -10.43
N TRP A 77 -2.32 6.89 -10.56
CA TRP A 77 -1.28 6.12 -9.85
C TRP A 77 -0.67 5.04 -10.74
N ILE A 78 0.64 4.85 -10.63
CA ILE A 78 1.40 3.77 -11.27
C ILE A 78 2.18 2.96 -10.23
N ILE A 79 2.47 1.69 -10.53
CA ILE A 79 3.22 0.83 -9.61
C ILE A 79 4.57 1.48 -9.26
N ASN A 80 4.91 1.52 -7.97
CA ASN A 80 6.15 2.10 -7.49
C ASN A 80 7.32 1.11 -7.64
N ALA A 81 7.58 0.68 -8.87
CA ALA A 81 8.64 -0.26 -9.21
C ALA A 81 9.15 -0.04 -10.63
N GLN A 82 10.44 -0.27 -10.86
CA GLN A 82 11.02 -0.30 -12.20
C GLN A 82 10.99 -1.72 -12.76
N ILE A 83 10.32 -1.89 -13.89
CA ILE A 83 10.16 -3.18 -14.56
C ILE A 83 10.73 -3.08 -15.97
N ASP A 84 11.71 -3.92 -16.28
CA ASP A 84 12.25 -4.05 -17.63
C ASP A 84 11.38 -5.00 -18.44
N MET A 85 10.55 -4.44 -19.32
CA MET A 85 9.61 -5.21 -20.14
C MET A 85 10.26 -5.91 -21.35
N HIS A 86 11.54 -5.65 -21.65
CA HIS A 86 12.22 -6.25 -22.80
C HIS A 86 12.61 -7.72 -22.55
N ASP A 87 12.80 -8.10 -21.28
CA ASP A 87 13.08 -9.47 -20.87
C ASP A 87 12.00 -9.96 -19.88
N SER A 88 11.15 -10.87 -20.36
CA SER A 88 10.07 -11.47 -19.56
C SER A 88 10.54 -12.17 -18.28
N GLN A 89 11.75 -12.75 -18.27
CA GLN A 89 12.28 -13.43 -17.09
C GLN A 89 12.75 -12.42 -16.04
N VAL A 90 13.32 -11.31 -16.48
CA VAL A 90 13.71 -10.20 -15.60
C VAL A 90 12.45 -9.50 -15.06
N ALA A 91 11.49 -9.18 -15.93
CA ALA A 91 10.21 -8.60 -15.55
C ALA A 91 9.50 -9.45 -14.49
N THR A 92 9.43 -10.76 -14.69
CA THR A 92 8.81 -11.69 -13.72
C THR A 92 9.49 -11.60 -12.36
N LYS A 93 10.82 -11.61 -12.31
CA LYS A 93 11.58 -11.49 -11.05
C LYS A 93 11.34 -10.14 -10.37
N GLN A 94 11.31 -9.06 -11.14
CA GLN A 94 11.04 -7.71 -10.63
C GLN A 94 9.63 -7.63 -10.05
N ILE A 95 8.61 -8.11 -10.78
CA ILE A 95 7.21 -8.14 -10.31
C ILE A 95 7.08 -8.95 -9.02
N LEU A 96 7.68 -10.14 -8.94
CA LEU A 96 7.65 -10.98 -7.75
C LEU A 96 8.43 -10.41 -6.56
N SER A 97 9.27 -9.39 -6.77
CA SER A 97 9.98 -8.68 -5.69
C SER A 97 9.17 -7.53 -5.08
N ILE A 98 8.09 -7.08 -5.73
CA ILE A 98 7.27 -5.95 -5.28
C ILE A 98 6.45 -6.33 -4.04
N ALA A 99 5.82 -7.51 -4.06
CA ALA A 99 4.92 -7.98 -3.02
C ALA A 99 4.90 -9.53 -2.98
N PRO A 100 4.52 -10.15 -1.86
CA PRO A 100 4.44 -11.60 -1.77
C PRO A 100 3.22 -12.11 -2.56
N ILE A 101 3.46 -12.57 -3.79
CA ILE A 101 2.39 -13.06 -4.70
C ILE A 101 2.30 -14.58 -4.68
N LEU A 102 3.43 -15.27 -4.54
CA LEU A 102 3.50 -16.74 -4.57
C LEU A 102 3.57 -17.33 -3.17
N GLN A 103 3.08 -18.56 -3.00
CA GLN A 103 3.18 -19.28 -1.74
C GLN A 103 4.64 -19.44 -1.31
N GLY A 104 4.93 -19.18 -0.03
CA GLY A 104 6.27 -19.21 0.54
C GLY A 104 7.15 -18.01 0.16
N SER A 105 6.63 -17.04 -0.62
CA SER A 105 7.33 -15.77 -0.82
C SER A 105 7.20 -14.89 0.42
N GLN A 106 8.26 -14.18 0.75
CA GLN A 106 8.31 -13.20 1.83
C GLN A 106 9.00 -11.96 1.26
N THR A 107 8.47 -10.77 1.53
CA THR A 107 9.19 -9.55 1.23
C THR A 107 10.32 -9.39 2.24
N LYS A 108 11.53 -9.09 1.78
CA LYS A 108 12.57 -8.55 2.67
C LYS A 108 12.07 -7.17 3.09
N THR A 109 11.71 -7.03 4.35
CA THR A 109 11.53 -5.73 4.98
C THR A 109 12.90 -5.05 5.04
N ASP A 110 13.31 -4.38 3.97
CA ASP A 110 14.40 -3.42 4.09
C ASP A 110 13.88 -2.28 4.94
N ALA A 111 14.37 -2.22 6.18
CA ALA A 111 14.07 -1.23 7.22
C ALA A 111 14.51 0.21 6.85
N THR A 112 14.59 0.53 5.56
CA THR A 112 14.95 1.84 5.00
C THR A 112 13.72 2.58 4.44
N GLN A 113 12.52 1.98 4.47
CA GLN A 113 11.31 2.58 3.88
C GLN A 113 10.40 3.34 4.88
N SER A 114 10.73 3.42 6.17
CA SER A 114 9.89 4.15 7.17
C SER A 114 9.91 5.68 7.06
N THR A 115 10.57 6.27 6.07
CA THR A 115 10.43 7.69 5.75
C THR A 115 10.85 7.88 4.30
N VAL A 116 9.90 8.10 3.40
CA VAL A 116 10.22 8.54 2.03
C VAL A 116 10.63 10.01 2.10
N GLU A 117 11.88 10.29 2.51
CA GLU A 117 12.45 11.64 2.37
C GLU A 117 12.61 11.94 0.87
N ARG A 118 11.65 12.65 0.28
CA ARG A 118 11.86 13.30 -1.02
C ARG A 118 12.65 14.58 -0.76
N THR A 119 13.90 14.64 -1.19
CA THR A 119 14.60 15.92 -1.35
C THR A 119 14.10 16.57 -2.63
N ASP A 120 13.13 17.47 -2.52
CA ASP A 120 12.81 18.40 -3.59
C ASP A 120 14.01 19.32 -3.80
N THR A 121 14.54 19.34 -5.03
CA THR A 121 15.68 20.21 -5.41
C THR A 121 15.31 21.71 -5.46
N GLN A 122 14.20 22.13 -4.84
CA GLN A 122 13.81 23.54 -4.86
C GLN A 122 13.28 24.14 -3.54
N THR A 123 13.03 23.35 -2.49
CA THR A 123 12.75 23.86 -1.14
C THR A 123 13.30 22.88 -0.12
N SER A 124 14.15 23.34 0.80
CA SER A 124 14.77 22.52 1.85
C SER A 124 13.79 22.24 2.99
N GLU A 125 12.69 21.55 2.71
CA GLU A 125 11.69 21.13 3.69
C GLU A 125 11.57 19.59 3.66
N VAL A 126 11.75 18.95 4.82
CA VAL A 126 11.70 17.48 4.95
C VAL A 126 10.28 17.10 5.33
N GLU A 127 9.49 16.65 4.37
CA GLU A 127 8.15 16.13 4.64
C GLU A 127 8.22 14.68 5.13
N LYS A 128 7.56 14.40 6.26
CA LYS A 128 7.50 13.06 6.85
C LYS A 128 6.22 12.36 6.42
N PHE A 129 6.37 11.20 5.78
CA PHE A 129 5.27 10.37 5.29
C PHE A 129 5.24 9.05 6.04
N VAL A 130 4.04 8.52 6.30
CA VAL A 130 3.86 7.21 6.93
C VAL A 130 3.15 6.26 5.99
N ASP A 131 3.72 5.06 5.88
CA ASP A 131 3.21 3.97 5.07
C ASP A 131 1.87 3.43 5.58
N ALA A 132 1.12 2.81 4.68
CA ALA A 132 -0.15 2.18 4.98
C ALA A 132 -0.07 1.02 6.01
N GLU A 133 1.12 0.54 6.39
CA GLU A 133 1.31 -0.53 7.40
C GLU A 133 1.78 -0.02 8.78
N GLU A 134 2.33 1.18 8.90
CA GLU A 134 3.12 1.58 10.08
C GLU A 134 2.33 2.26 11.20
N THR A 135 1.02 2.45 11.04
CA THR A 135 0.17 2.95 12.12
C THR A 135 -0.27 1.78 13.01
N SER A 136 0.60 1.38 13.94
CA SER A 136 0.26 0.55 15.11
C SER A 136 0.65 1.25 16.41
#